data_AF-A0A1S2YQ90-F1
#
_entry.id   AF-A0A1S2YQ90-F1
#
_cell.length_a   1.000
_cell.length_b   1.000
_cell.length_c   1.000
_cell.angle_alpha   90.00
_cell.angle_beta   90.00
_cell.angle_gamma   90.00
#
_symmetry.space_group_name_H-M   'P 1'
#
loop_
_entity.id
_entity.type
_entity.pdbx_description
1 polymer ?
#
loop_
_entity_poly.entity_id
_entity_poly.type
_entity_poly.pdbx_seq_one_letter_code
_entity_poly.pdbx_strand_id
1 'polypeptide(L)'
;MMVMTDAFEPATTSVREISGTIDGVNIRIIDTPGLRSPMKEQAFNRKILSSVKRYMKKFPLDVILYVDRVDIQTTDLNDLPMLRTITSSLGPSIWQHAILTLTHAASTPSDGPTGSPLNYDVFVAQKSYLVQQSIIKAVGNLCQLSPSFMFPVSLVENHPLCGKNISGDSVVPNGVRWRSQLLALCFSLKIISQVSSVSVPCTLFDHWKQIFFQDHSQPMCHLCSCLLQSPAHHLKFSANWN
;
A
#
# COMPACT_ATOMS: atom_id res chain seq x y z
N MET A 1 9.96 -0.51 21.49
CA MET A 1 9.91 0.88 22.00
C MET A 1 8.66 1.52 21.44
N MET A 2 7.67 1.82 22.29
CA MET A 2 6.47 2.55 21.87
C MET A 2 6.89 4.00 21.66
N VAL A 3 6.81 4.48 20.42
CA VAL A 3 7.03 5.90 20.14
C VAL A 3 5.78 6.62 20.60
N MET A 4 5.90 7.47 21.61
CA MET A 4 4.79 8.30 22.08
C MET A 4 4.57 9.38 21.01
N THR A 5 3.46 9.27 20.28
CA THR A 5 3.02 10.25 19.29
C THR A 5 1.85 11.02 19.87
N ASP A 6 1.93 12.35 19.87
CA ASP A 6 0.88 13.24 20.33
C ASP A 6 0.47 14.16 19.17
N ALA A 7 -0.83 14.47 19.07
CA ALA A 7 -1.39 15.25 17.96
C ALA A 7 -0.98 16.74 17.99
N PHE A 8 -0.46 17.20 19.12
CA PHE A 8 -0.03 18.57 19.40
C PHE A 8 1.49 18.68 19.60
N GLU A 9 2.20 17.56 19.74
CA GLU A 9 3.67 17.52 19.78
C GLU A 9 4.29 17.53 18.37
N PRO A 10 5.59 17.86 18.25
CA PRO A 10 6.27 17.95 16.96
C PRO A 10 6.23 16.61 16.21
N ALA A 11 5.56 16.62 15.05
CA ALA A 11 5.63 15.54 14.07
C ALA A 11 7.08 15.30 13.62
N THR A 12 7.33 14.16 12.96
CA THR A 12 8.63 13.84 12.37
C THR A 12 9.18 15.03 11.56
N THR A 13 10.31 15.60 11.99
CA THR A 13 10.89 16.83 11.44
C THR A 13 11.92 16.57 10.33
N SER A 14 12.46 15.36 10.26
CA SER A 14 13.43 14.91 9.27
C SER A 14 13.17 13.46 8.89
N VAL A 15 13.63 13.05 7.71
CA VAL A 15 13.52 11.64 7.29
C VAL A 15 14.39 10.76 8.21
N ARG A 16 13.80 9.72 8.82
CA ARG A 16 14.47 8.81 9.76
C ARG A 16 14.35 7.37 9.27
N GLU A 17 15.41 6.60 9.49
CA GLU A 17 15.42 5.16 9.28
C GLU A 17 15.14 4.47 10.61
N ILE A 18 14.13 3.59 10.64
CA ILE A 18 13.79 2.73 11.77
C ILE A 18 13.93 1.29 11.29
N SER A 19 14.76 0.49 11.95
CA SER A 19 14.91 -0.93 11.64
C SER A 19 14.51 -1.79 12.82
N GLY A 20 13.92 -2.95 12.56
CA GLY A 20 13.52 -3.91 13.58
C GLY A 20 13.16 -5.25 12.97
N THR A 21 12.75 -6.19 13.82
CA THR A 21 12.36 -7.54 13.41
C THR A 21 10.93 -7.80 13.86
N ILE A 22 10.07 -8.24 12.94
CA ILE A 22 8.69 -8.67 13.21
C ILE A 22 8.55 -10.11 12.73
N ASP A 23 8.18 -11.03 13.62
CA ASP A 23 7.99 -12.45 13.34
C ASP A 23 9.17 -13.09 12.58
N GLY A 24 10.40 -12.74 12.97
CA GLY A 24 11.64 -13.23 12.35
C GLY A 24 12.04 -12.50 11.06
N VAL A 25 11.26 -11.53 10.59
CA VAL A 25 11.55 -10.76 9.39
C VAL A 25 12.13 -9.39 9.73
N ASN A 26 13.30 -9.09 9.18
CA ASN A 26 13.92 -7.77 9.30
C ASN A 26 13.20 -6.75 8.41
N ILE A 27 12.72 -5.68 9.03
CA ILE A 27 11.99 -4.61 8.38
C ILE A 27 12.74 -3.30 8.62
N ARG A 28 12.85 -2.51 7.56
CA ARG A 28 13.32 -1.13 7.60
C ARG A 28 12.21 -0.22 7.13
N ILE A 29 11.86 0.76 7.94
CA ILE A 29 10.88 1.80 7.66
C ILE A 29 11.62 3.13 7.53
N ILE A 30 11.36 3.84 6.43
CA ILE A 30 11.81 5.22 6.27
C ILE A 30 10.63 6.12 6.64
N ASP A 31 10.64 6.63 7.86
CA ASP A 31 9.64 7.59 8.32
C ASP A 31 9.97 9.00 7.79
N THR A 32 8.95 9.72 7.32
CA THR A 32 9.10 10.99 6.62
C THR A 32 8.23 12.07 7.24
N PRO A 33 8.69 13.33 7.30
CA PRO A 33 7.81 14.45 7.64
C PRO A 33 6.59 14.51 6.73
N GLY A 34 5.45 14.89 7.30
CA GLY A 34 4.24 15.14 6.53
C GLY A 34 4.46 16.22 5.46
N LEU A 35 3.94 15.97 4.26
CA LEU A 35 3.92 16.98 3.20
C LEU A 35 2.90 18.07 3.56
N ARG A 36 3.27 19.32 3.28
CA ARG A 36 2.48 20.50 3.61
C ARG A 36 1.74 21.03 2.40
N SER A 37 0.88 22.03 2.59
CA SER A 37 0.10 22.61 1.50
C SER A 37 0.99 23.08 0.34
N PRO A 38 0.75 22.61 -0.90
CA PRO A 38 1.59 22.93 -2.05
C PRO A 38 1.55 24.42 -2.43
N MET A 39 0.54 25.18 -1.99
CA MET A 39 0.40 26.61 -2.33
C MET A 39 1.40 27.51 -1.59
N LYS A 40 1.78 27.15 -0.35
CA LYS A 40 2.63 28.00 0.50
C LYS A 40 4.01 27.39 0.76
N GLU A 41 4.11 26.06 0.72
CA GLU A 41 5.28 25.36 1.28
C GLU A 41 5.92 24.37 0.30
N GLN A 42 5.86 24.67 -1.00
CA GLN A 42 6.40 23.80 -2.04
C GLN A 42 7.91 23.54 -1.88
N ALA A 43 8.69 24.54 -1.46
CA ALA A 43 10.12 24.38 -1.21
C ALA A 43 10.41 23.37 -0.09
N PHE A 44 9.62 23.40 0.99
CA PHE A 44 9.70 22.43 2.08
C PHE A 44 9.40 21.01 1.56
N ASN A 45 8.30 20.83 0.82
CA ASN A 45 7.93 19.54 0.24
C ASN A 45 9.01 18.99 -0.70
N ARG A 46 9.59 19.82 -1.56
CA ARG A 46 10.69 19.42 -2.46
C ARG A 46 11.93 18.98 -1.69
N LYS A 47 12.25 19.62 -0.57
CA LYS A 47 13.37 19.23 0.32
C LYS A 47 13.13 17.85 0.94
N ILE A 48 11.92 17.59 1.41
CA ILE A 48 11.54 16.27 1.96
C ILE A 48 11.61 15.20 0.87
N LEU A 49 10.95 15.42 -0.27
CA LEU A 49 10.94 14.46 -1.39
C LEU A 49 12.34 14.20 -1.96
N SER A 50 13.21 15.22 -1.99
CA SER A 50 14.61 15.04 -2.39
C SER A 50 15.40 14.20 -1.39
N SER A 51 15.08 14.30 -0.09
CA SER A 51 15.66 13.45 0.95
C SER A 51 15.19 12.01 0.79
N VAL A 52 13.89 11.79 0.58
CA VAL A 52 13.31 10.45 0.28
C VAL A 52 13.96 9.84 -0.96
N LYS A 53 14.09 10.60 -2.05
CA LYS A 53 14.74 10.14 -3.30
C LYS A 53 16.18 9.70 -3.06
N ARG A 54 16.91 10.34 -2.14
CA ARG A 54 18.28 9.94 -1.77
C ARG A 54 18.28 8.59 -1.05
N TYR A 55 17.34 8.34 -0.15
CA TYR A 55 17.19 7.04 0.51
C TYR A 55 16.81 5.93 -0.49
N MET A 56 15.91 6.20 -1.43
CA MET A 56 15.54 5.27 -2.50
C MET A 56 16.69 4.91 -3.44
N LYS A 57 17.74 5.76 -3.54
CA LYS A 57 18.96 5.43 -4.28
C LYS A 57 19.90 4.53 -3.48
N LYS A 58 19.90 4.67 -2.15
CA LYS A 58 20.76 3.89 -1.25
C LYS A 58 20.20 2.48 -1.05
N PHE A 59 18.89 2.35 -1.01
CA PHE A 59 18.19 1.09 -0.80
C PHE A 59 17.17 0.86 -1.91
N PRO A 60 17.14 -0.33 -2.53
CA PRO A 60 16.11 -0.64 -3.52
C PRO A 60 14.73 -0.50 -2.87
N LEU A 61 13.80 0.13 -3.59
CA LEU A 61 12.46 0.39 -3.09
C LEU A 61 11.66 -0.92 -3.06
N ASP A 62 11.39 -1.42 -1.86
CA ASP A 62 10.52 -2.59 -1.69
C ASP A 62 9.03 -2.20 -1.78
N VAL A 63 8.61 -1.25 -0.94
CA VAL A 63 7.20 -0.85 -0.77
C VAL A 63 7.12 0.63 -0.39
N ILE A 64 6.07 1.32 -0.84
CA ILE A 64 5.67 2.66 -0.40
C ILE A 64 4.32 2.58 0.28
N LEU A 65 4.20 3.15 1.47
CA LEU A 65 2.92 3.38 2.11
C LEU A 65 2.47 4.80 1.79
N TYR A 66 1.45 4.95 0.94
CA TYR A 66 0.79 6.24 0.78
C TYR A 66 -0.31 6.32 1.85
N VAL A 67 -0.08 7.17 2.86
CA VAL A 67 -0.93 7.25 4.04
C VAL A 67 -1.93 8.39 3.89
N ASP A 68 -3.20 8.08 4.06
CA ASP A 68 -4.28 9.06 4.18
C ASP A 68 -5.22 8.65 5.33
N ARG A 69 -6.13 9.53 5.74
CA ARG A 69 -7.16 9.25 6.74
C ARG A 69 -8.46 8.87 6.06
N VAL A 70 -9.13 7.83 6.56
CA VAL A 70 -10.42 7.39 6.01
C VAL A 70 -11.53 8.40 6.31
N ASP A 71 -11.44 9.09 7.45
CA ASP A 71 -12.48 9.98 7.99
C ASP A 71 -12.39 11.43 7.51
N ILE A 72 -11.44 11.75 6.62
CA ILE A 72 -11.35 13.06 5.97
C ILE A 72 -12.09 13.00 4.64
N GLN A 73 -13.11 13.86 4.51
CA GLN A 73 -13.73 14.14 3.22
C GLN A 73 -12.73 14.85 2.32
N THR A 74 -12.15 14.10 1.39
CA THR A 74 -11.33 14.66 0.32
C THR A 74 -12.23 15.26 -0.74
N THR A 75 -12.31 16.58 -0.80
CA THR A 75 -12.86 17.28 -1.97
C THR A 75 -11.93 17.07 -3.16
N ASP A 76 -12.48 16.63 -4.30
CA ASP A 76 -11.82 15.99 -5.45
C ASP A 76 -10.53 16.61 -6.02
N LEU A 77 -10.16 17.85 -5.67
CA LEU A 77 -9.05 18.57 -6.31
C LEU A 77 -7.98 19.11 -5.36
N ASN A 78 -8.14 19.01 -4.04
CA ASN A 78 -7.17 19.60 -3.10
C ASN A 78 -5.83 18.85 -3.07
N ASP A 79 -5.85 17.54 -3.28
CA ASP A 79 -4.64 16.71 -3.16
C ASP A 79 -3.89 16.58 -4.49
N LEU A 80 -4.53 16.87 -5.61
CA LEU A 80 -3.96 16.69 -6.95
C LEU A 80 -2.62 17.43 -7.15
N PRO A 81 -2.44 18.70 -6.71
CA PRO A 81 -1.15 19.38 -6.83
C PRO A 81 -0.04 18.72 -5.98
N MET A 82 -0.39 18.17 -4.80
CA MET A 82 0.55 17.45 -3.96
C MET A 82 0.97 16.14 -4.62
N LEU A 83 0.01 15.35 -5.11
CA LEU A 83 0.24 14.09 -5.81
C LEU A 83 1.10 14.28 -7.08
N ARG A 84 0.88 15.36 -7.84
CA ARG A 84 1.74 15.74 -8.97
C ARG A 84 3.16 16.09 -8.53
N THR A 85 3.31 16.76 -7.39
CA THR A 85 4.63 17.09 -6.82
C THR A 85 5.38 15.82 -6.38
N ILE A 86 4.69 14.87 -5.73
CA ILE A 86 5.26 13.56 -5.38
C ILE A 86 5.72 12.82 -6.64
N THR A 87 4.80 12.68 -7.60
CA THR A 87 5.04 11.95 -8.86
C THR A 87 6.19 12.53 -9.67
N SER A 88 6.24 13.86 -9.83
CA SER A 88 7.34 14.52 -10.54
C SER A 88 8.68 14.41 -9.81
N SER A 89 8.68 14.39 -8.47
CA SER A 89 9.92 14.34 -7.68
C SER A 89 10.52 12.94 -7.64
N LEU A 90 9.69 11.93 -7.35
CA LEU A 90 10.14 10.55 -7.10
C LEU A 90 10.02 9.65 -8.34
N GLY A 91 9.23 10.06 -9.33
CA GLY A 91 8.94 9.31 -10.55
C GLY A 91 7.59 8.59 -10.47
N PRO A 92 6.95 8.30 -11.62
CA PRO A 92 5.63 7.65 -11.67
C PRO A 92 5.67 6.16 -11.30
N SER A 93 6.81 5.48 -11.47
CA SER A 93 6.97 4.06 -11.14
C SER A 93 6.84 3.74 -9.65
N ILE A 94 6.95 4.74 -8.77
CA ILE A 94 6.75 4.57 -7.34
C ILE A 94 5.37 3.99 -7.01
N TRP A 95 4.37 4.35 -7.83
CA TRP A 95 2.99 3.98 -7.60
C TRP A 95 2.74 2.49 -7.87
N GLN A 96 3.61 1.82 -8.63
CA GLN A 96 3.60 0.36 -8.81
C GLN A 96 4.00 -0.40 -7.53
N HIS A 97 4.69 0.27 -6.62
CA HIS A 97 5.14 -0.26 -5.33
C HIS A 97 4.34 0.32 -4.15
N ALA A 98 3.21 0.98 -4.43
CA ALA A 98 2.44 1.69 -3.41
C ALA A 98 1.29 0.83 -2.84
N ILE A 99 1.13 0.87 -1.52
CA ILE A 99 -0.06 0.44 -0.78
C ILE A 99 -0.76 1.70 -0.29
N LEU A 100 -2.04 1.83 -0.64
CA LEU A 100 -2.90 2.87 -0.09
C LEU A 100 -3.25 2.50 1.35
N THR A 101 -2.72 3.25 2.31
CA THR A 101 -2.87 2.97 3.74
C THR A 101 -3.83 3.99 4.36
N LEU A 102 -5.04 3.55 4.69
CA LEU A 102 -6.09 4.40 5.26
C LEU A 102 -6.12 4.26 6.78
N THR A 103 -5.65 5.30 7.45
CA THR A 103 -5.65 5.42 8.91
C THR A 103 -7.03 5.83 9.45
N HIS A 104 -7.22 5.75 10.77
CA HIS A 104 -8.49 6.01 11.44
C HIS A 104 -9.58 5.04 10.98
N ALA A 105 -9.19 3.81 10.67
CA ALA A 105 -10.10 2.82 10.11
C ALA A 105 -11.25 2.45 11.07
N ALA A 106 -11.20 2.76 12.36
CA ALA A 106 -12.33 2.58 13.27
C ALA A 106 -13.35 3.74 13.25
N SER A 107 -13.12 4.80 12.46
CA SER A 107 -14.05 5.92 12.36
C SER A 107 -15.42 5.51 11.83
N THR A 108 -16.45 6.11 12.40
CA THR A 108 -17.84 5.90 11.97
C THR A 108 -18.07 6.59 10.62
N PRO A 109 -18.66 5.91 9.63
CA PRO A 109 -19.06 6.53 8.37
C PRO A 109 -19.95 7.74 8.61
N SER A 110 -19.76 8.82 7.85
CA SER A 110 -20.70 9.94 7.86
C SER A 110 -22.08 9.49 7.37
N ASP A 111 -23.14 10.18 7.81
CA ASP A 111 -24.50 9.89 7.37
C ASP A 111 -24.58 9.91 5.84
N GLY A 112 -25.20 8.87 5.28
CA GLY A 112 -25.45 8.76 3.86
C GLY A 112 -26.47 9.80 3.37
N PRO A 113 -26.71 9.88 2.05
CA PRO A 113 -27.65 10.84 1.46
C PRO A 113 -29.08 10.76 2.02
N THR A 114 -29.43 9.60 2.59
CA THR A 114 -30.73 9.29 3.22
C THR A 114 -30.77 9.59 4.73
N GLY A 115 -29.69 10.11 5.32
CA GLY A 115 -29.58 10.35 6.76
C GLY A 115 -29.30 9.10 7.60
N SER A 116 -29.08 7.95 6.97
CA SER A 116 -28.66 6.71 7.64
C SER A 116 -27.16 6.50 7.45
N PRO A 117 -26.40 6.00 8.47
CA PRO A 117 -24.98 5.77 8.34
C PRO A 117 -24.69 4.81 7.19
N LEU A 118 -23.70 5.17 6.36
CA LEU A 118 -23.27 4.33 5.24
C LEU A 118 -22.70 3.00 5.77
N ASN A 119 -22.90 1.91 5.04
CA ASN A 119 -22.21 0.66 5.35
C ASN A 119 -20.69 0.90 5.36
N TYR A 120 -20.00 0.39 6.39
CA TYR A 120 -18.57 0.58 6.59
C TYR A 120 -17.73 0.22 5.35
N ASP A 121 -18.03 -0.92 4.70
CA ASP A 121 -17.27 -1.35 3.54
C ASP A 121 -17.50 -0.43 2.34
N VAL A 122 -18.71 0.11 2.18
CA VAL A 122 -19.03 1.09 1.13
C VAL A 122 -18.31 2.41 1.38
N PHE A 123 -18.25 2.85 2.64
CA PHE A 123 -17.51 4.04 3.05
C PHE A 123 -16.01 3.93 2.73
N VAL A 124 -15.40 2.81 3.12
CA VAL A 124 -13.99 2.52 2.80
C VAL A 124 -13.77 2.44 1.28
N ALA A 125 -14.66 1.77 0.55
CA ALA A 125 -14.54 1.61 -0.90
C ALA A 125 -14.61 2.96 -1.62
N GLN A 126 -15.54 3.84 -1.23
CA GLN A 126 -15.66 5.18 -1.78
C GLN A 126 -14.40 6.01 -1.55
N LYS A 127 -13.90 6.05 -0.31
CA LYS A 127 -12.67 6.78 0.02
C LYS A 127 -11.48 6.25 -0.78
N SER A 128 -11.32 4.93 -0.82
CA SER A 128 -10.23 4.27 -1.57
C SER A 128 -10.27 4.63 -3.05
N TYR A 129 -11.47 4.59 -3.65
CA TYR A 129 -11.69 4.93 -5.05
C TYR A 129 -11.30 6.39 -5.33
N LEU A 130 -11.73 7.35 -4.51
CA LEU A 130 -11.42 8.77 -4.73
C LEU A 130 -9.92 9.06 -4.67
N VAL A 131 -9.21 8.49 -3.69
CA VAL A 131 -7.76 8.65 -3.57
C VAL A 131 -7.05 8.01 -4.76
N GLN A 132 -7.45 6.80 -5.14
CA GLN A 132 -6.90 6.11 -6.30
C GLN A 132 -7.09 6.91 -7.59
N GLN A 133 -8.29 7.45 -7.84
CA GLN A 133 -8.56 8.29 -9.01
C GLN A 133 -7.70 9.56 -9.00
N SER A 134 -7.48 10.15 -7.83
CA SER A 134 -6.63 11.34 -7.68
C SER A 134 -5.17 11.02 -8.03
N ILE A 135 -4.66 9.86 -7.61
CA ILE A 135 -3.31 9.39 -7.95
C ILE A 135 -3.21 9.12 -9.46
N ILE A 136 -4.17 8.40 -10.06
CA ILE A 136 -4.21 8.13 -11.50
C ILE A 136 -4.18 9.43 -12.30
N LYS A 137 -5.03 10.40 -11.92
CA LYS A 137 -5.06 11.75 -12.53
C LYS A 137 -3.73 12.50 -12.35
N ALA A 138 -3.04 12.32 -11.22
CA ALA A 138 -1.75 12.97 -10.97
C ALA A 138 -0.60 12.41 -11.82
N VAL A 139 -0.65 11.11 -12.13
CA VAL A 139 0.33 10.43 -13.00
C VAL A 139 0.18 10.86 -14.46
N GLY A 140 -1.03 11.23 -14.88
CA GLY A 140 -1.28 11.92 -16.15
C GLY A 140 -1.19 11.04 -17.41
N ASN A 141 -0.55 9.87 -17.36
CA ASN A 141 -0.46 8.92 -18.48
C ASN A 141 -0.86 7.48 -18.07
N LEU A 142 -1.98 7.01 -18.62
CA LEU A 142 -2.51 5.63 -18.51
C LEU A 142 -1.56 4.54 -19.04
N CYS A 143 -0.45 4.89 -19.71
CA CYS A 143 0.52 3.90 -20.19
C CYS A 143 1.55 3.47 -19.12
N GLN A 144 1.72 4.24 -18.03
CA GLN A 144 2.73 3.95 -17.00
C GLN A 144 2.18 3.14 -15.82
N LEU A 145 0.87 3.19 -15.61
CA LEU A 145 0.12 2.30 -14.73
C LEU A 145 -0.85 1.55 -15.62
N SER A 146 -0.90 0.21 -15.54
CA SER A 146 -1.87 -0.57 -16.32
C SER A 146 -3.27 0.04 -16.21
N PRO A 147 -4.08 0.10 -17.28
CA PRO A 147 -5.47 0.55 -17.21
C PRO A 147 -6.30 -0.21 -16.17
N SER A 148 -5.87 -1.43 -15.80
CA SER A 148 -6.47 -2.27 -14.75
C SER A 148 -5.83 -2.08 -13.36
N PHE A 149 -4.82 -1.23 -13.20
CA PHE A 149 -4.04 -1.10 -11.98
C PHE A 149 -4.89 -0.57 -10.82
N MET A 150 -4.98 -1.38 -9.76
CA MET A 150 -5.61 -1.03 -8.50
C MET A 150 -4.56 -1.06 -7.41
N PHE A 151 -4.53 -0.02 -6.58
CA PHE A 151 -3.64 0.00 -5.43
C PHE A 151 -4.16 -1.01 -4.40
N PRO A 152 -3.30 -1.90 -3.86
CA PRO A 152 -3.67 -2.62 -2.65
C PRO A 152 -4.02 -1.61 -1.55
N VAL A 153 -5.14 -1.84 -0.86
CA VAL A 153 -5.62 -0.99 0.23
C VAL A 153 -5.38 -1.70 1.55
N SER A 154 -4.80 -0.99 2.52
CA SER A 154 -4.65 -1.44 3.89
C SER A 154 -5.36 -0.47 4.83
N LEU A 155 -6.24 -1.00 5.67
CA LEU A 155 -6.88 -0.25 6.74
C LEU A 155 -5.96 -0.26 7.96
N VAL A 156 -5.83 0.86 8.66
CA VAL A 156 -4.96 0.98 9.84
C VAL A 156 -5.68 1.72 10.96
N GLU A 157 -5.62 1.17 12.16
CA GLU A 157 -6.11 1.85 13.35
C GLU A 157 -5.02 1.90 14.43
N ASN A 158 -4.42 3.08 14.58
CA ASN A 158 -3.33 3.32 15.52
C ASN A 158 -3.82 3.69 16.92
N HIS A 159 -5.11 3.99 17.09
CA HIS A 159 -5.66 4.38 18.38
C HIS A 159 -5.48 3.24 19.41
N PRO A 160 -5.02 3.53 20.65
CA PRO A 160 -4.82 2.50 21.67
C PRO A 160 -6.09 1.72 22.04
N LEU A 161 -7.26 2.36 21.87
CA LEU A 161 -8.57 1.75 22.08
C LEU A 161 -9.13 1.05 20.82
N CYS A 162 -8.29 0.75 19.83
CA CYS A 162 -8.66 -0.07 18.69
C CYS A 162 -9.34 -1.37 19.16
N GLY A 163 -10.43 -1.74 18.51
CA GLY A 163 -11.17 -2.97 18.80
C GLY A 163 -10.24 -4.18 18.77
N LYS A 164 -10.45 -5.14 19.68
CA LYS A 164 -9.67 -6.37 19.74
C LYS A 164 -10.57 -7.59 19.57
N ASN A 165 -10.08 -8.59 18.84
CA ASN A 165 -10.76 -9.88 18.76
C ASN A 165 -10.55 -10.69 20.06
N ILE A 166 -11.16 -11.89 20.14
CA ILE A 166 -11.01 -12.80 21.28
C ILE A 166 -9.56 -13.22 21.55
N SER A 167 -8.70 -13.16 20.54
CA SER A 167 -7.27 -13.47 20.63
C SER A 167 -6.41 -12.28 21.08
N GLY A 168 -7.02 -11.11 21.27
CA GLY A 168 -6.33 -9.87 21.65
C GLY A 168 -5.72 -9.07 20.48
N ASP A 169 -5.91 -9.52 19.24
CA ASP A 169 -5.40 -8.82 18.05
C ASP A 169 -6.24 -7.58 17.76
N SER A 170 -5.58 -6.47 17.39
CA SER A 170 -6.28 -5.28 16.91
C SER A 170 -7.00 -5.56 15.58
N VAL A 171 -8.28 -5.23 15.55
CA VAL A 171 -9.17 -5.41 14.41
C VAL A 171 -9.88 -4.10 14.06
N VAL A 172 -10.09 -3.90 12.77
CA VAL A 172 -10.93 -2.82 12.24
C VAL A 172 -12.41 -3.28 12.17
N PRO A 173 -13.38 -2.38 11.95
CA PRO A 173 -14.81 -2.71 12.03
C PRO A 173 -15.29 -3.89 11.17
N ASN A 174 -14.65 -4.17 10.03
CA ASN A 174 -14.94 -5.35 9.20
C ASN A 174 -14.29 -6.66 9.71
N GLY A 175 -13.73 -6.66 10.91
CA GLY A 175 -13.11 -7.83 11.55
C GLY A 175 -11.68 -8.14 11.10
N VAL A 176 -11.11 -7.35 10.19
CA VAL A 176 -9.77 -7.60 9.65
C VAL A 176 -8.68 -7.27 10.67
N ARG A 177 -7.75 -8.21 10.86
CA ARG A 177 -6.52 -8.04 11.66
C ARG A 177 -5.52 -7.17 10.91
N TRP A 178 -5.65 -5.85 11.08
CA TRP A 178 -5.01 -4.88 10.19
C TRP A 178 -3.48 -4.96 10.15
N ARG A 179 -2.81 -5.25 11.29
CA ARG A 179 -1.34 -5.37 11.34
C ARG A 179 -0.84 -6.52 10.47
N SER A 180 -1.47 -7.69 10.61
CA SER A 180 -1.14 -8.89 9.82
C SER A 180 -1.44 -8.67 8.34
N GLN A 181 -2.56 -8.00 8.02
CA GLN A 181 -2.92 -7.69 6.64
C GLN A 181 -1.90 -6.73 5.99
N LEU A 182 -1.51 -5.65 6.68
CA LEU A 182 -0.52 -4.69 6.18
C LEU A 182 0.82 -5.39 5.91
N LEU A 183 1.30 -6.21 6.85
CA LEU A 183 2.53 -6.97 6.66
C LEU A 183 2.44 -7.93 5.47
N ALA A 184 1.33 -8.68 5.36
CA ALA A 184 1.10 -9.58 4.23
C ALA A 184 1.14 -8.83 2.89
N LEU A 185 0.47 -7.68 2.79
CA LEU A 185 0.50 -6.85 1.57
C LEU A 185 1.91 -6.36 1.25
N CYS A 186 2.67 -5.92 2.24
CA CYS A 186 4.07 -5.51 2.07
C CYS A 186 4.93 -6.67 1.52
N PHE A 187 4.79 -7.86 2.10
CA PHE A 187 5.52 -9.05 1.63
C PHE A 187 5.13 -9.46 0.22
N SER A 188 3.83 -9.53 -0.06
CA SER A 188 3.32 -9.88 -1.39
C SER A 188 3.86 -8.91 -2.44
N LEU A 189 3.79 -7.60 -2.18
CA LEU A 189 4.24 -6.60 -3.14
C LEU A 189 5.76 -6.67 -3.38
N LYS A 190 6.55 -6.91 -2.33
CA LYS A 190 8.00 -7.13 -2.44
C LYS A 190 8.34 -8.38 -3.27
N ILE A 191 7.64 -9.50 -3.04
CA ILE A 191 7.87 -10.72 -3.81
C ILE A 191 7.49 -10.50 -5.28
N ILE A 192 6.35 -9.84 -5.53
CA ILE A 192 5.88 -9.54 -6.89
C ILE A 192 6.87 -8.64 -7.63
N SER A 193 7.42 -7.60 -6.98
CA SER A 193 8.39 -6.71 -7.62
C SER A 193 9.68 -7.45 -7.98
N GLN A 194 10.13 -8.38 -7.13
CA GLN A 194 11.29 -9.23 -7.41
C GLN A 194 11.04 -10.19 -8.58
N VAL A 195 9.89 -10.88 -8.60
CA VAL A 195 9.54 -11.80 -9.70
C VAL A 195 9.34 -11.05 -11.01
N SER A 196 8.70 -9.89 -10.98
CA SER A 196 8.46 -9.06 -12.17
C SER A 196 9.76 -8.49 -12.75
N SER A 197 10.83 -8.34 -11.94
CA SER A 197 12.15 -7.97 -12.45
C SER A 197 12.83 -9.08 -13.26
N VAL A 198 12.35 -10.32 -13.15
CA VAL A 198 12.88 -11.53 -13.80
C VAL A 198 12.07 -11.92 -15.05
N SER A 199 10.88 -11.33 -15.29
CA SER A 199 9.98 -11.67 -16.40
C SER A 199 9.25 -10.46 -17.01
N VAL A 200 9.05 -10.44 -18.34
CA VAL A 200 8.30 -9.43 -19.12
C VAL A 200 7.01 -10.07 -19.71
N PRO A 201 5.85 -9.39 -19.89
CA PRO A 201 5.19 -8.30 -19.15
C PRO A 201 3.77 -8.68 -18.61
N CYS A 202 3.30 -7.90 -17.63
CA CYS A 202 1.88 -7.51 -17.37
C CYS A 202 0.73 -8.54 -17.46
N THR A 203 0.86 -9.76 -16.92
CA THR A 203 -0.30 -10.69 -16.77
C THR A 203 -0.56 -11.14 -15.32
N LEU A 204 0.43 -11.00 -14.43
CA LEU A 204 0.33 -11.46 -13.03
C LEU A 204 -0.60 -10.60 -12.17
N PHE A 205 -0.67 -9.29 -12.44
CA PHE A 205 -1.50 -8.37 -11.66
C PHE A 205 -3.00 -8.60 -11.87
N ASP A 206 -3.41 -9.01 -13.07
CA ASP A 206 -4.81 -9.32 -13.38
C ASP A 206 -5.27 -10.65 -12.76
N HIS A 207 -4.36 -11.64 -12.61
CA HIS A 207 -4.66 -12.91 -11.94
C HIS A 207 -4.89 -12.73 -10.43
N TRP A 208 -4.15 -11.83 -9.77
CA TRP A 208 -4.27 -11.63 -8.32
C TRP A 208 -5.56 -10.91 -7.89
N LYS A 209 -6.21 -10.16 -8.80
CA LYS A 209 -7.57 -9.65 -8.58
C LYS A 209 -8.58 -10.75 -8.24
N GLN A 210 -8.38 -11.96 -8.77
CA GLN A 210 -9.31 -13.07 -8.50
C GLN A 210 -9.04 -13.73 -7.14
N ILE A 211 -7.82 -13.62 -6.60
CA ILE A 211 -7.37 -14.41 -5.44
C ILE A 211 -7.70 -13.71 -4.11
N PHE A 212 -7.63 -12.38 -4.06
CA PHE A 212 -7.85 -11.63 -2.81
C PHE A 212 -9.24 -10.98 -2.70
N PHE A 213 -10.00 -10.88 -3.80
CA PHE A 213 -11.31 -10.22 -3.82
C PHE A 213 -12.49 -11.17 -3.97
N GLN A 214 -12.29 -12.49 -4.04
CA GLN A 214 -13.39 -13.44 -3.84
C GLN A 214 -13.53 -13.76 -2.35
N ASP A 215 -14.65 -13.32 -1.81
CA ASP A 215 -15.25 -13.87 -0.61
C ASP A 215 -15.47 -15.38 -0.82
N HIS A 216 -15.19 -16.16 0.23
CA HIS A 216 -15.21 -17.64 0.33
C HIS A 216 -13.88 -18.37 0.12
N SER A 217 -13.20 -18.60 1.25
CA SER A 217 -12.51 -19.84 1.62
C SER A 217 -11.88 -20.69 0.50
N GLN A 218 -10.62 -20.43 0.16
CA GLN A 218 -9.71 -21.50 -0.24
C GLN A 218 -8.34 -21.36 0.46
N PRO A 219 -7.77 -22.46 0.98
CA PRO A 219 -6.55 -22.43 1.75
C PRO A 219 -5.33 -22.18 0.85
N MET A 220 -4.34 -21.46 1.42
CA MET A 220 -3.05 -21.06 0.84
C MET A 220 -2.26 -22.14 0.07
N CYS A 221 -2.62 -23.42 0.17
CA CYS A 221 -1.93 -24.54 -0.47
C CYS A 221 -2.02 -24.54 -2.01
N HIS A 222 -3.03 -23.92 -2.62
CA HIS A 222 -3.09 -23.84 -4.09
C HIS A 222 -2.02 -22.91 -4.69
N LEU A 223 -1.60 -21.86 -3.97
CA LEU A 223 -0.59 -20.91 -4.44
C LEU A 223 0.81 -21.54 -4.54
N CYS A 224 1.16 -22.40 -3.58
CA CYS A 224 2.43 -23.14 -3.61
C CYS A 224 2.47 -24.17 -4.75
N SER A 225 1.34 -24.78 -5.08
CA SER A 225 1.23 -25.75 -6.19
C SER A 225 1.53 -25.12 -7.55
N CYS A 226 1.03 -23.91 -7.80
CA CYS A 226 1.25 -23.21 -9.07
C CYS A 226 2.70 -22.71 -9.23
N LEU A 227 3.36 -22.36 -8.12
CA LEU A 227 4.77 -21.93 -8.12
C LEU A 227 5.76 -23.09 -8.30
N LEU A 228 5.36 -24.32 -7.94
CA LEU A 228 6.19 -25.54 -8.08
C LEU A 228 6.06 -26.22 -9.44
N GLN A 229 5.05 -25.87 -10.24
CA GLN A 229 4.91 -26.38 -11.60
C GLN A 229 5.77 -25.54 -12.56
N SER A 230 7.07 -25.84 -12.63
CA SER A 230 7.91 -25.41 -13.74
C SER A 230 7.47 -26.11 -15.04
N PRO A 231 7.65 -25.50 -16.22
CA PRO A 231 7.44 -26.20 -17.48
C PRO A 231 8.62 -27.13 -17.74
N ALA A 232 8.60 -28.33 -17.15
CA ALA A 232 9.48 -29.42 -17.51
C ALA A 232 8.97 -30.10 -18.79
N HIS A 233 9.02 -29.39 -19.92
CA HIS A 233 9.00 -30.02 -21.23
C HIS A 233 10.14 -29.44 -22.07
N HIS A 234 10.96 -30.32 -22.63
CA HIS A 234 12.16 -30.11 -23.46
C HIS A 234 13.54 -30.30 -22.79
N LEU A 235 13.76 -31.47 -22.19
CA LEU A 235 15.08 -32.13 -22.28
C LEU A 235 14.87 -33.61 -22.62
N LYS A 236 14.94 -33.94 -23.92
CA LYS A 236 15.09 -35.32 -24.38
C LYS A 236 16.52 -35.76 -24.07
N PHE A 237 16.70 -36.62 -23.08
CA PHE A 237 17.91 -37.42 -22.98
C PHE A 237 17.78 -38.62 -23.92
N SER A 238 18.53 -38.61 -25.01
CA SER A 238 18.88 -39.81 -25.77
C SER A 238 19.94 -40.57 -24.98
N ALA A 239 19.63 -41.78 -24.55
CA ALA A 239 20.61 -42.72 -24.03
C ALA A 239 20.89 -43.76 -25.12
N ASN A 240 22.04 -43.62 -25.78
CA ASN A 240 22.67 -44.71 -26.51
C ASN A 240 23.54 -45.47 -25.52
N TRP A 241 23.28 -46.76 -25.33
CA TRP A 241 24.25 -47.72 -24.84
C TRP A 241 24.07 -49.03 -25.61
N ASN A 242 25.19 -49.54 -26.13
CA ASN A 242 25.35 -50.91 -26.63
C ASN A 242 25.08 -51.94 -25.53
#